data_AF-A0A520G5U5-F1
#
_entry.id   AF-A0A520G5U5-F1
#
_cell.length_a   1.000
_cell.length_b   1.000
_cell.length_c   1.000
_cell.angle_alpha   90.00
_cell.angle_beta   90.00
_cell.angle_gamma   90.00
#
_symmetry.space_group_name_H-M   'P 1'
#
loop_
_entity.id
_entity.type
_entity.pdbx_description
1 polymer ?
#
loop_
_entity_poly.entity_id
_entity_poly.type
_entity_poly.pdbx_seq_one_letter_code
_entity_poly.pdbx_strand_id
1 'polypeptide(L)' 'FNETIQEALGHDAERPAGFENIESLPQRFVVMPADAAQVKQYVKVHTGL' A
#
# COMPACT_ATOMS: atom_id res chain seq x y z
N PHE A 1 0.34 -1.57 11.63
CA PHE A 1 -0.22 -1.61 13.00
C PHE A 1 0.52 -0.67 13.94
N ASN A 2 0.87 0.54 13.49
CA ASN A 2 1.62 1.47 14.34
C ASN A 2 0.79 1.92 15.56
N GLU A 3 -0.51 2.15 15.36
CA GLU A 3 -1.45 2.54 16.41
C GLU A 3 -1.49 1.57 17.59
N THR A 4 -1.51 0.26 17.35
CA THR A 4 -1.52 -0.74 18.42
C THR A 4 -0.18 -0.79 19.17
N ILE A 5 0.93 -0.45 18.50
CA ILE A 5 2.26 -0.37 19.13
C ILE A 5 2.32 0.85 20.04
N GLN A 6 1.84 2.01 19.57
CA GLN A 6 1.73 3.22 20.37
C GLN A 6 0.83 3.01 21.61
N GLU A 7 -0.29 2.30 21.47
CA GLU A 7 -1.16 1.95 22.61
C GLU A 7 -0.46 1.08 23.64
N ALA A 8 0.25 0.03 23.20
CA ALA A 8 0.87 -0.94 24.10
C ALA A 8 2.17 -0.43 24.73
N LEU A 9 2.97 0.35 24.00
CA LEU A 9 4.34 0.69 24.37
C LEU A 9 4.56 2.20 24.61
N GLY A 10 3.59 3.05 24.27
CA GLY A 10 3.68 4.50 24.45
C GLY A 10 4.56 5.22 23.42
N HIS A 11 5.05 4.53 22.40
CA HIS A 11 5.84 5.10 21.31
C HIS A 11 5.52 4.43 19.96
N ASP A 12 5.80 5.15 18.87
CA ASP A 12 5.66 4.62 17.51
C ASP A 12 6.66 3.49 17.26
N ALA A 13 6.33 2.61 16.31
CA ALA A 13 7.27 1.61 15.82
C ALA A 13 8.48 2.29 15.18
N GLU A 14 9.69 1.86 15.60
CA GLU A 14 10.92 2.34 14.98
C GLU A 14 10.94 2.00 13.49
N ARG A 15 11.30 2.99 12.67
CA ARG A 15 11.47 2.79 11.23
C ARG A 15 12.89 2.29 10.96
N PRO A 16 13.06 1.21 10.17
CA PRO A 16 14.38 0.80 9.71
C PRO A 16 15.03 1.90 8.86
N ALA A 17 16.36 1.93 8.85
CA ALA A 17 17.11 2.86 8.02
C ALA A 17 16.66 2.80 6.55
N GLY A 18 16.33 3.95 5.96
CA GLY A 18 15.86 4.07 4.58
C GLY A 18 14.33 4.01 4.41
N PHE A 19 13.56 3.78 5.48
CA PHE A 19 12.09 3.77 5.46
C PHE A 19 11.45 5.03 6.07
N GLU A 20 12.25 6.02 6.46
CA GLU A 20 11.79 7.21 7.19
C GLU A 20 10.76 8.03 6.43
N ASN A 21 10.79 8.00 5.09
CA ASN A 21 9.96 8.83 4.22
C ASN A 21 9.10 8.02 3.24
N ILE A 22 8.99 6.70 3.41
CA ILE A 22 8.36 5.83 2.41
C ILE A 22 6.88 6.19 2.16
N GLU A 23 6.15 6.62 3.19
CA GLU A 23 4.74 7.03 3.08
C GLU A 23 4.56 8.39 2.41
N SER A 24 5.60 9.22 2.39
CA SER A 24 5.59 10.54 1.73
C SER A 24 5.86 10.44 0.22
N LEU A 25 6.31 9.28 -0.27
CA LEU A 25 6.56 9.08 -1.70
C LEU A 25 5.25 9.06 -2.50
N PRO A 26 5.26 9.50 -3.78
CA PRO A 26 4.10 9.39 -4.64
C PRO A 26 3.62 7.95 -4.76
N GLN A 27 2.36 7.71 -4.41
CA GLN A 27 1.75 6.41 -4.58
C GLN A 27 1.20 6.29 -6.01
N ARG A 28 1.58 5.21 -6.71
CA ARG A 28 1.09 4.92 -8.06
C ARG A 28 0.15 3.73 -8.00
N PHE A 29 -1.15 3.99 -8.20
CA PHE A 29 -2.18 2.97 -8.22
C PHE A 29 -3.30 3.34 -9.20
N VAL A 30 -4.14 2.35 -9.52
CA VAL A 30 -5.36 2.52 -10.30
C VAL A 30 -6.53 2.11 -9.42
N VAL A 31 -7.48 3.03 -9.21
CA VAL A 31 -8.71 2.73 -8.47
C VAL A 31 -9.63 1.91 -9.36
N MET A 32 -10.19 0.83 -8.82
CA MET A 32 -11.14 -0.02 -9.52
C MET A 32 -12.36 -0.29 -8.63
N PRO A 33 -13.56 -0.43 -9.20
CA PRO A 33 -14.71 -0.93 -8.46
C PRO A 33 -14.49 -2.40 -8.06
N ALA A 34 -15.30 -2.88 -7.11
CA ALA A 34 -15.30 -4.28 -6.68
C ALA A 34 -15.92 -5.20 -7.77
N ASP A 35 -15.25 -5.31 -8.91
CA ASP A 35 -15.66 -6.03 -10.10
C ASP A 35 -14.51 -6.87 -10.65
N ALA A 36 -14.64 -8.19 -10.52
CA ALA A 36 -13.63 -9.13 -10.97
C ALA A 36 -13.40 -9.12 -12.49
N ALA A 37 -14.42 -8.76 -13.30
CA ALA A 37 -14.27 -8.68 -14.75
C ALA A 37 -13.35 -7.53 -15.13
N GLN A 38 -13.49 -6.37 -14.49
CA GLN A 38 -12.63 -5.21 -14.72
C GLN A 38 -11.18 -5.49 -14.32
N VAL A 39 -10.96 -6.11 -13.16
CA VAL A 39 -9.60 -6.48 -12.71
C VAL A 39 -8.93 -7.42 -13.72
N LYS A 40 -9.64 -8.45 -14.19
CA LYS A 40 -9.13 -9.37 -15.22
C LYS A 40 -8.77 -8.64 -16.52
N GLN A 41 -9.59 -7.69 -16.95
CA GLN A 41 -9.32 -6.91 -18.14
C GLN A 41 -8.08 -6.01 -17.98
N TYR A 42 -7.93 -5.37 -16.82
CA TYR A 42 -6.74 -4.56 -16.52
C TYR A 42 -5.46 -5.39 -16.63
N VAL A 43 -5.44 -6.59 -16.05
CA VAL A 43 -4.28 -7.50 -16.15
C VAL A 43 -3.96 -7.80 -17.60
N LYS A 44 -4.94 -8.24 -18.41
CA LYS A 44 -4.74 -8.55 -19.84
C LYS A 44 -4.09 -7.40 -20.61
N VAL A 45 -4.64 -6.18 -20.45
CA VAL A 45 -4.16 -4.97 -21.13
C VAL A 45 -2.71 -4.64 -20.77
N HIS A 46 -2.28 -4.92 -19.54
CA HIS A 46 -0.96 -4.52 -19.04
C HIS A 46 0.10 -5.63 -19.08
N THR A 47 -0.27 -6.86 -19.42
CA THR A 47 0.68 -7.99 -19.53
C THR A 47 0.69 -8.65 -20.90
N GLY A 48 -0.27 -8.36 -21.79
CA GLY A 48 -0.38 -8.99 -23.10
C GLY A 48 -0.96 -10.42 -23.08
N LEU A 49 -1.71 -10.76 -22.04
CA LEU A 49 -2.44 -12.03 -21.88
C LEU A 49 -3.84 -11.98 -22.54
#